data_AF-A0A6J1W7X6-F1
#
_entry.id   AF-A0A6J1W7X6-F1
#
_cell.length_a   1.000
_cell.length_b   1.000
_cell.length_c   1.000
_cell.angle_alpha   90.00
_cell.angle_beta   90.00
_cell.angle_gamma   90.00
#
_symmetry.space_group_name_H-M   'P 1'
#
loop_
_entity.id
_entity.type
_entity.pdbx_description
1 polymer ?
#
loop_
_entity_poly.entity_id
_entity_poly.type
_entity_poly.pdbx_seq_one_letter_code
_entity_poly.pdbx_strand_id
1 'polypeptide(L)'
;MYLTPHDPHVDGPMRFKPLFRVHLMERRSATVECMYGHKGPHSGHIQIVKKDEFSTKCNQTDHHRMSGGRQEEFRTWLREEWGRTLEDIFHEHMQELILMKFIYTSQYDNCLTYRRIYLPPRSPEYLIQPGLFKGTYGSHGLEIVMLSFHGKKAKGTKITVSTEGLES
;
A
#
# COMPACT_ATOMS: atom_id res chain seq x y z
N MET A 1 3.63 1.76 5.70
CA MET A 1 2.99 1.77 4.36
C MET A 1 2.20 3.06 4.24
N TYR A 2 2.43 3.81 3.16
CA TYR A 2 1.63 4.99 2.81
C TYR A 2 0.53 4.59 1.84
N LEU A 3 -0.66 5.15 2.04
CA LEU A 3 -1.86 4.88 1.27
C LEU A 3 -2.49 6.20 0.86
N THR A 4 -3.17 6.23 -0.28
CA THR A 4 -3.92 7.42 -0.73
C THR A 4 -5.06 7.76 0.24
N PRO A 5 -5.52 9.02 0.30
CA PRO A 5 -6.78 9.35 0.95
C PRO A 5 -7.95 8.62 0.27
N HIS A 6 -9.13 8.69 0.87
CA HIS A 6 -10.34 8.10 0.26
C HIS A 6 -10.75 8.89 -0.98
N ASP A 7 -11.14 8.18 -2.04
CA ASP A 7 -11.65 8.81 -3.26
C ASP A 7 -12.96 9.58 -2.99
N PRO A 8 -13.17 10.78 -3.57
CA PRO A 8 -12.31 11.49 -4.54
C PRO A 8 -11.40 12.57 -3.90
N HIS A 9 -11.11 12.48 -2.60
CA HIS A 9 -10.45 13.54 -1.84
C HIS A 9 -8.93 13.62 -2.09
N VAL A 10 -8.54 13.94 -3.33
CA VAL A 10 -7.14 13.96 -3.79
C VAL A 10 -6.24 14.86 -2.96
N ASP A 11 -6.76 15.97 -2.41
CA ASP A 11 -5.99 16.89 -1.57
C ASP A 11 -5.82 16.41 -0.12
N GLY A 12 -6.58 15.39 0.29
CA GLY A 12 -6.50 14.81 1.63
C GLY A 12 -5.10 14.27 1.97
N PRO A 13 -4.71 14.25 3.25
CA PRO A 13 -3.40 13.74 3.65
C PRO A 13 -3.25 12.26 3.32
N MET A 14 -2.02 11.83 3.07
CA MET A 14 -1.72 10.40 2.93
C MET A 14 -2.07 9.67 4.24
N ARG A 15 -2.76 8.55 4.13
CA ARG A 15 -2.93 7.63 5.25
C ARG A 15 -1.63 6.85 5.44
N PHE A 16 -1.35 6.44 6.67
CA PHE A 16 -0.19 5.61 6.97
C PHE A 16 -0.56 4.49 7.94
N LYS A 17 0.03 3.31 7.74
CA LYS A 17 -0.04 2.19 8.69
C LYS A 17 1.30 1.46 8.82
N PRO A 18 1.72 1.06 10.03
CA PRO A 18 2.90 0.22 10.20
C PRO A 18 2.62 -1.19 9.66
N LEU A 19 3.58 -1.81 8.98
CA LEU A 19 3.49 -3.21 8.53
C LEU A 19 4.39 -4.15 9.32
N PHE A 20 5.52 -3.63 9.77
CA PHE A 20 6.44 -4.29 10.68
C PHE A 20 7.16 -3.22 11.52
N ARG A 21 7.77 -3.64 12.61
CA ARG A 21 8.74 -2.82 13.37
C ARG A 21 9.95 -3.66 13.75
N VAL A 22 11.08 -3.00 13.90
CA VAL A 22 12.30 -3.58 14.46
C VAL A 22 12.55 -2.87 15.78
N HIS A 23 12.56 -3.61 16.87
CA HIS A 23 12.63 -3.05 18.22
C HIS A 23 13.86 -3.57 18.96
N LEU A 24 14.65 -2.68 19.56
CA LEU A 24 15.84 -3.03 20.33
C LEU A 24 15.57 -2.79 21.82
N MET A 25 15.88 -3.78 22.65
CA MET A 25 15.76 -3.71 24.10
C MET A 25 17.12 -3.92 24.76
N GLU A 26 17.28 -3.44 25.99
CA GLU A 26 18.50 -3.64 26.78
C GLU A 26 18.89 -5.13 26.84
N ARG A 27 20.15 -5.44 26.48
CA ARG A 27 20.75 -6.78 26.50
C ARG A 27 20.04 -7.84 25.63
N ARG A 28 19.24 -7.42 24.65
CA ARG A 28 18.60 -8.33 23.68
C ARG A 28 18.98 -7.97 22.26
N SER A 29 18.97 -8.95 21.36
CA SER A 29 18.99 -8.68 19.94
C SER A 29 17.71 -7.94 19.54
N ALA A 30 17.78 -7.19 18.43
CA ALA A 30 16.60 -6.54 17.90
C ALA A 30 15.55 -7.58 17.50
N THR A 31 14.31 -7.37 17.92
CA THR A 31 13.16 -8.21 17.56
C THR A 31 12.46 -7.62 16.35
N VAL A 32 11.99 -8.49 15.46
CA VAL A 32 11.15 -8.10 14.33
C VAL A 32 9.72 -8.49 14.63
N GLU A 33 8.81 -7.54 14.52
CA GLU A 33 7.39 -7.76 14.78
C GLU A 33 6.59 -7.41 13.52
N CYS A 34 5.69 -8.31 13.13
CA CYS A 34 4.63 -8.02 12.17
C CYS A 34 3.58 -7.15 12.87
N MET A 35 3.12 -6.11 12.18
CA MET A 35 2.13 -5.16 12.67
C MET A 35 0.79 -5.25 11.93
N TYR A 36 0.65 -6.27 11.07
CA TYR A 36 -0.55 -6.46 10.25
C TYR A 36 -1.67 -7.14 11.04
N GLY A 37 -2.92 -6.90 10.63
CA GLY A 37 -4.09 -7.37 11.35
C GLY A 37 -4.49 -6.49 12.52
N HIS A 38 -5.42 -7.00 13.33
CA HIS A 38 -6.10 -6.22 14.38
C HIS A 38 -5.86 -6.78 15.79
N LYS A 39 -5.00 -7.79 15.95
CA LYS A 39 -4.67 -8.45 17.23
C LYS A 39 -3.35 -7.98 17.85
N GLY A 40 -2.78 -6.89 17.34
CA GLY A 40 -1.55 -6.28 17.85
C GLY A 40 -0.26 -6.88 17.28
N PRO A 41 0.90 -6.37 17.75
CA PRO A 41 2.22 -6.81 17.30
C PRO A 41 2.47 -8.28 17.63
N HIS A 42 3.07 -9.01 16.70
CA HIS A 42 3.40 -10.43 16.84
C HIS A 42 4.66 -10.79 16.06
N SER A 43 5.17 -12.01 16.22
CA SER A 43 6.49 -12.38 15.66
C SER A 43 6.52 -12.28 14.13
N GLY A 44 7.48 -11.52 13.60
CA GLY A 44 7.71 -11.34 12.17
C GLY A 44 9.15 -11.60 11.77
N HIS A 45 9.41 -11.68 10.48
CA HIS A 45 10.75 -11.86 9.92
C HIS A 45 11.00 -10.87 8.80
N ILE A 46 12.26 -10.44 8.68
CA ILE A 46 12.78 -9.69 7.54
C ILE A 46 13.91 -10.51 6.92
N GLN A 47 13.85 -10.70 5.60
CA GLN A 47 14.92 -11.33 4.84
C GLN A 47 15.48 -10.32 3.82
N ILE A 48 16.76 -9.97 3.98
CA ILE A 48 17.47 -9.14 3.00
C ILE A 48 17.90 -10.05 1.85
N VAL A 49 17.46 -9.74 0.63
CA VAL A 49 17.73 -10.56 -0.56
C VAL A 49 18.95 -10.01 -1.32
N LYS A 50 18.96 -8.71 -1.59
CA LYS A 50 20.04 -7.97 -2.25
C LYS A 50 19.97 -6.50 -1.84
N LYS A 51 20.96 -5.69 -2.25
CA LYS A 51 21.06 -4.26 -1.89
C LYS A 51 19.75 -3.47 -2.07
N ASP A 52 18.99 -3.81 -3.12
CA ASP A 52 17.76 -3.10 -3.51
C ASP A 52 16.49 -3.92 -3.30
N GLU A 53 16.54 -5.00 -2.52
CA GLU A 53 15.38 -5.86 -2.28
C GLU A 53 15.41 -6.58 -0.92
N PHE A 54 14.28 -6.56 -0.23
CA PHE A 54 14.05 -7.34 1.00
C PHE A 54 12.62 -7.87 1.03
N SER A 55 12.35 -8.86 1.87
CA SER A 55 11.00 -9.38 2.09
C SER A 55 10.62 -9.43 3.56
N THR A 56 9.32 -9.42 3.83
CA THR A 56 8.73 -9.70 5.15
C THR A 56 8.05 -11.06 5.13
N LYS A 57 8.05 -11.75 6.28
CA LYS A 57 7.27 -12.98 6.46
C LYS A 57 6.59 -12.99 7.83
N CYS A 58 5.32 -13.39 7.86
CA CYS A 58 4.58 -13.67 9.09
C CYS A 58 4.23 -15.17 9.13
N ASN A 59 4.53 -15.85 10.23
CA ASN A 59 4.17 -17.25 10.44
C ASN A 59 2.97 -17.40 11.39
N GLN A 60 2.43 -16.30 11.93
CA GLN A 60 1.33 -16.25 12.89
C GLN A 60 0.15 -15.49 12.27
N THR A 61 -0.32 -15.96 11.11
CA THR A 61 -1.37 -15.28 10.32
C THR A 61 -2.76 -15.36 10.94
N ASP A 62 -2.94 -16.16 12.00
CA ASP A 62 -4.11 -16.13 12.87
C ASP A 62 -4.32 -14.74 13.49
N HIS A 63 -3.26 -13.95 13.64
CA HIS A 63 -3.31 -12.55 14.09
C HIS A 63 -3.98 -11.61 13.07
N HIS A 64 -4.02 -12.02 11.81
CA HIS A 64 -4.61 -11.25 10.72
C HIS A 64 -6.12 -11.52 10.58
N ARG A 65 -6.60 -12.62 11.14
CA ARG A 65 -7.99 -13.07 11.00
C ARG A 65 -8.92 -12.41 12.00
N MET A 66 -10.11 -12.07 11.53
CA MET A 66 -11.18 -11.50 12.36
C MET A 66 -12.21 -12.56 12.74
N SER A 67 -12.92 -12.37 13.85
CA SER A 67 -13.88 -13.36 14.36
C SER A 67 -15.09 -13.55 13.45
N GLY A 68 -15.51 -12.51 12.73
CA GLY A 68 -16.52 -12.56 11.67
C GLY A 68 -15.98 -13.06 10.33
N GLY A 69 -14.77 -13.62 10.32
CA GLY A 69 -14.13 -14.22 9.14
C GLY A 69 -13.90 -13.23 8.00
N ARG A 70 -13.83 -13.77 6.78
CA ARG A 70 -13.47 -13.01 5.56
C ARG A 70 -14.43 -11.87 5.24
N GLN A 71 -15.71 -11.98 5.61
CA GLN A 71 -16.69 -10.91 5.39
C GLN A 71 -16.43 -9.70 6.29
N GLU A 72 -16.02 -9.92 7.55
CA GLU A 72 -15.60 -8.83 8.43
C GLU A 72 -14.27 -8.23 7.99
N GLU A 73 -13.32 -9.06 7.56
CA GLU A 73 -12.04 -8.60 6.99
C GLU A 73 -12.27 -7.70 5.77
N PHE A 74 -13.17 -8.08 4.85
CA PHE A 74 -13.51 -7.28 3.68
C PHE A 74 -14.14 -5.94 4.07
N ARG A 75 -15.16 -5.94 4.95
CA ARG A 75 -15.83 -4.70 5.38
C ARG A 75 -14.86 -3.75 6.10
N THR A 76 -13.96 -4.29 6.91
CA THR A 76 -12.95 -3.50 7.62
C THR A 76 -11.94 -2.91 6.64
N TRP A 77 -11.43 -3.73 5.71
CA TRP A 77 -10.54 -3.27 4.65
C TRP A 77 -11.20 -2.20 3.75
N LEU A 78 -12.48 -2.38 3.40
CA LEU A 78 -13.23 -1.42 2.59
C LEU A 78 -13.38 -0.08 3.31
N ARG A 79 -13.68 -0.10 4.61
CA ARG A 79 -13.71 1.13 5.43
C ARG A 79 -12.33 1.79 5.50
N GLU A 80 -11.26 1.02 5.66
CA GLU A 80 -9.90 1.56 5.70
C GLU A 80 -9.48 2.19 4.37
N GLU A 81 -9.74 1.50 3.25
CA GLU A 81 -9.25 1.90 1.92
C GLU A 81 -10.16 2.88 1.19
N TRP A 82 -11.47 2.83 1.41
CA TRP A 82 -12.46 3.63 0.68
C TRP A 82 -13.34 4.50 1.58
N GLY A 83 -13.43 4.22 2.89
CA GLY A 83 -14.25 5.01 3.81
C GLY A 83 -15.76 4.89 3.59
N ARG A 84 -16.20 3.92 2.80
CA ARG A 84 -17.59 3.70 2.39
C ARG A 84 -18.00 2.24 2.57
N THR A 85 -19.29 1.96 2.56
CA THR A 85 -19.77 0.58 2.40
C THR A 85 -19.83 0.20 0.92
N LEU A 86 -20.05 -1.08 0.61
CA LEU A 86 -20.13 -1.52 -0.78
C LEU A 86 -21.40 -0.98 -1.46
N GLU A 87 -22.48 -0.84 -0.69
CA GLU A 87 -23.77 -0.32 -1.12
C GLU A 87 -23.71 1.17 -1.52
N ASP A 88 -22.81 1.94 -0.89
CA ASP A 88 -22.57 3.35 -1.22
C ASP A 88 -21.78 3.55 -2.53
N ILE A 89 -21.28 2.45 -3.12
CA ILE A 89 -20.49 2.46 -4.36
C ILE A 89 -21.42 2.15 -5.52
N PHE A 90 -21.96 3.18 -6.16
CA PHE A 90 -23.01 3.06 -7.18
C PHE A 90 -22.59 2.38 -8.49
N HIS A 91 -21.29 2.22 -8.75
CA HIS A 91 -20.79 1.65 -10.00
C HIS A 91 -20.35 0.19 -9.82
N GLU A 92 -21.09 -0.74 -10.43
CA GLU A 92 -20.84 -2.19 -10.37
C GLU A 92 -19.39 -2.55 -10.74
N HIS A 93 -18.87 -1.97 -11.83
CA HIS A 93 -17.49 -2.20 -12.25
C HIS A 93 -16.45 -1.78 -11.18
N MET A 94 -16.72 -0.69 -10.44
CA MET A 94 -15.85 -0.28 -9.33
C MET A 94 -15.92 -1.30 -8.18
N GLN A 95 -17.10 -1.84 -7.88
CA GLN A 95 -17.26 -2.89 -6.87
C GLN A 95 -16.45 -4.16 -7.23
N GLU A 96 -16.47 -4.57 -8.51
CA GLU A 96 -15.69 -5.71 -9.02
C GLU A 96 -14.18 -5.50 -8.83
N LEU A 97 -13.67 -4.32 -9.23
CA LEU A 97 -12.26 -3.95 -9.08
C LEU A 97 -11.84 -3.93 -7.61
N ILE A 98 -12.69 -3.40 -6.73
CA ILE A 98 -12.47 -3.35 -5.28
C ILE A 98 -12.39 -4.76 -4.70
N LEU A 99 -13.34 -5.63 -5.06
CA LEU A 99 -13.39 -7.01 -4.58
C LEU A 99 -12.17 -7.81 -5.08
N MET A 100 -11.82 -7.66 -6.36
CA MET A 100 -10.64 -8.30 -6.93
C MET A 100 -9.36 -7.81 -6.25
N LYS A 101 -9.21 -6.50 -6.02
CA LYS A 101 -8.07 -5.92 -5.30
C LYS A 101 -7.97 -6.49 -3.88
N PHE A 102 -9.09 -6.59 -3.15
CA PHE A 102 -9.10 -7.20 -1.82
C PHE A 102 -8.64 -8.66 -1.86
N ILE A 103 -9.23 -9.48 -2.74
CA ILE A 103 -8.90 -10.90 -2.85
C ILE A 103 -7.41 -11.06 -3.17
N TYR A 104 -6.90 -10.35 -4.20
CA TYR A 104 -5.51 -10.45 -4.64
C TYR A 104 -4.52 -10.00 -3.56
N THR A 105 -4.73 -8.81 -2.98
CA THR A 105 -3.78 -8.26 -2.00
C THR A 105 -3.79 -9.02 -0.67
N SER A 106 -4.94 -9.57 -0.27
CA SER A 106 -5.04 -10.36 0.96
C SER A 106 -4.42 -11.75 0.85
N GLN A 107 -4.17 -12.30 -0.34
CA GLN A 107 -3.44 -13.56 -0.50
C GLN A 107 -1.99 -13.49 0.00
N TYR A 108 -1.38 -12.30 -0.07
CA TYR A 108 0.00 -12.12 0.40
C TYR A 108 0.10 -12.22 1.92
N ASP A 109 -0.97 -11.93 2.65
CA ASP A 109 -1.02 -11.99 4.12
C ASP A 109 0.19 -11.30 4.80
N ASN A 110 0.57 -10.12 4.26
CA ASN A 110 1.74 -9.33 4.64
C ASN A 110 3.12 -10.02 4.45
N CYS A 111 3.16 -11.14 3.73
CA CYS A 111 4.39 -11.74 3.20
C CYS A 111 4.72 -11.11 1.85
N LEU A 112 5.47 -10.00 1.89
CA LEU A 112 5.69 -9.11 0.75
C LEU A 112 7.17 -8.99 0.42
N THR A 113 7.48 -8.88 -0.86
CA THR A 113 8.81 -8.50 -1.35
C THR A 113 8.80 -7.03 -1.75
N TYR A 114 9.74 -6.27 -1.21
CA TYR A 114 9.92 -4.84 -1.45
C TYR A 114 11.15 -4.60 -2.30
N ARG A 115 10.99 -3.78 -3.34
CA ARG A 115 12.08 -3.28 -4.16
C ARG A 115 12.32 -1.81 -3.89
N ARG A 116 13.58 -1.40 -3.92
CA ARG A 116 13.96 -0.01 -3.71
C ARG A 116 13.47 0.86 -4.87
N ILE A 117 12.87 1.99 -4.52
CA ILE A 117 12.57 3.11 -5.43
C ILE A 117 13.23 4.37 -4.90
N TYR A 118 13.44 5.36 -5.77
CA TYR A 118 14.09 6.62 -5.44
C TYR A 118 13.16 7.78 -5.77
N LEU A 119 13.23 8.84 -4.96
CA LEU A 119 12.63 10.12 -5.34
C LEU A 119 13.40 10.72 -6.52
N PRO A 120 12.71 11.41 -7.45
CA PRO A 120 13.35 12.06 -8.58
C PRO A 120 14.24 13.22 -8.13
N PRO A 121 15.35 13.51 -8.84
CA PRO A 121 16.22 14.63 -8.53
C PRO A 121 15.49 15.95 -8.71
N ARG A 122 15.77 16.92 -7.83
CA ARG A 122 15.25 18.28 -7.90
C ARG A 122 16.19 19.17 -8.71
N SER A 123 15.65 20.15 -9.41
CA SER A 123 16.40 21.20 -10.11
C SER A 123 15.62 22.51 -10.02
N PRO A 124 16.28 23.66 -9.79
CA PRO A 124 15.63 24.97 -9.85
C PRO A 124 15.14 25.33 -11.27
N GLU A 125 15.63 24.64 -12.30
CA GLU A 125 15.21 24.86 -13.70
C GLU A 125 13.84 24.25 -14.02
N TYR A 126 13.36 23.30 -13.21
CA TYR A 126 12.07 22.67 -13.45
C TYR A 126 10.94 23.60 -13.01
N LEU A 127 10.02 23.89 -13.94
CA LEU A 127 8.83 24.72 -13.69
C LEU A 127 7.95 24.17 -12.56
N ILE A 128 7.96 22.86 -12.35
CA ILE A 128 7.20 22.16 -11.31
C ILE A 128 8.17 21.29 -10.54
N GLN A 129 8.04 21.25 -9.21
CA GLN A 129 8.88 20.37 -8.41
C GLN A 129 8.53 18.89 -8.68
N PRO A 130 9.52 18.05 -9.06
CA PRO A 130 9.29 16.63 -9.22
C PRO A 130 9.07 15.97 -7.85
N GLY A 131 8.36 14.85 -7.84
CA GLY A 131 7.96 14.19 -6.60
C GLY A 131 6.81 13.19 -6.77
N LEU A 132 6.18 12.84 -5.65
CA LEU A 132 5.01 11.97 -5.61
C LEU A 132 3.73 12.79 -5.56
N PHE A 133 2.77 12.41 -6.39
CA PHE A 133 1.46 13.03 -6.50
C PHE A 133 0.37 11.97 -6.33
N LYS A 134 -0.77 12.40 -5.78
CA LYS A 134 -2.02 11.63 -5.77
C LYS A 134 -2.80 12.03 -7.03
N GLY A 135 -3.39 11.08 -7.73
CA GLY A 135 -4.17 11.36 -8.94
C GLY A 135 -5.39 10.46 -9.05
N THR A 136 -6.50 11.00 -9.55
CA THR A 136 -7.73 10.27 -9.83
C THR A 136 -7.55 9.39 -11.07
N TYR A 137 -7.91 8.11 -10.96
CA TYR A 137 -7.81 7.12 -12.03
C TYR A 137 -9.17 6.46 -12.33
N GLY A 138 -10.24 7.26 -12.29
CA GLY A 138 -11.61 6.80 -12.60
C GLY A 138 -12.07 5.70 -11.63
N SER A 139 -12.58 4.59 -12.17
CA SER A 139 -13.09 3.46 -11.39
C SER A 139 -12.03 2.79 -10.50
N HIS A 140 -10.74 3.02 -10.75
CA HIS A 140 -9.64 2.51 -9.92
C HIS A 140 -9.40 3.33 -8.65
N GLY A 141 -10.06 4.48 -8.52
CA GLY A 141 -9.90 5.41 -7.40
C GLY A 141 -8.62 6.23 -7.49
N LEU A 142 -8.02 6.56 -6.34
CA LEU A 142 -6.79 7.34 -6.27
C LEU A 142 -5.54 6.46 -6.39
N GLU A 143 -4.63 6.85 -7.28
CA GLU A 143 -3.30 6.25 -7.46
C GLU A 143 -2.19 7.23 -7.07
N ILE A 144 -1.02 6.69 -6.73
CA ILE A 144 0.21 7.44 -6.52
C ILE A 144 1.04 7.42 -7.82
N VAL A 145 1.37 8.61 -8.31
CA VAL A 145 2.21 8.81 -9.51
C VAL A 145 3.45 9.60 -9.14
N MET A 146 4.60 9.15 -9.61
CA MET A 146 5.87 9.87 -9.49
C MET A 146 6.13 10.69 -10.74
N LEU A 147 6.23 12.01 -10.59
CA LEU A 147 6.63 12.96 -11.62
C LEU A 147 8.15 13.12 -11.62
N SER A 148 8.82 12.74 -12.71
CA SER A 148 10.24 12.99 -12.95
C SER A 148 10.47 13.79 -14.24
N PHE A 149 11.64 14.41 -14.36
CA PHE A 149 12.05 15.14 -15.55
C PHE A 149 13.31 14.51 -16.18
N HIS A 150 13.32 14.43 -17.50
CA HIS A 150 14.40 13.89 -18.30
C HIS A 150 14.68 14.88 -19.46
N GLY A 151 15.58 15.83 -19.21
CA GLY A 151 15.78 16.97 -20.10
C GLY A 151 14.50 17.79 -20.22
N LYS A 152 14.02 18.02 -21.45
CA LYS A 152 12.80 18.80 -21.72
C LYS A 152 11.50 17.99 -21.61
N LYS A 153 11.55 16.74 -21.13
CA LYS A 153 10.38 15.85 -21.02
C LYS A 153 10.04 15.58 -19.56
N ALA A 154 8.76 15.66 -19.22
CA ALA A 154 8.23 15.15 -17.97
C ALA A 154 7.76 13.69 -18.15
N LYS A 155 7.93 12.86 -17.13
CA LYS A 155 7.46 11.48 -17.09
C LYS A 155 6.65 11.25 -15.81
N GLY A 156 5.41 10.76 -15.97
CA GLY A 156 4.61 10.21 -14.88
C GLY A 156 4.82 8.70 -14.80
N THR A 157 5.25 8.20 -13.63
CA THR A 157 5.44 6.76 -13.38
C THR A 157 4.46 6.31 -12.31
N LYS A 158 3.61 5.33 -12.60
CA LYS A 158 2.71 4.73 -11.59
C LYS A 158 3.53 4.07 -10.48
N ILE A 159 3.20 4.37 -9.22
CA ILE A 159 3.81 3.77 -8.04
C ILE A 159 2.89 2.74 -7.39
N THR A 160 1.58 3.01 -7.39
CA THR A 160 0.55 2.04 -7.05
C THR A 160 -0.11 1.55 -8.33
N VAL A 161 -0.34 0.26 -8.45
CA VAL A 161 -0.93 -0.36 -9.64
C VAL A 161 -2.32 -0.87 -9.31
N SER A 162 -3.29 -0.51 -10.14
CA SER A 162 -4.58 -1.17 -10.28
C SER A 162 -4.40 -2.51 -11.01
N THR A 163 -5.26 -3.48 -10.70
CA THR A 163 -5.21 -4.88 -11.19
C THR A 163 -5.12 -5.07 -12.71
N GLU A 164 -5.38 -4.03 -13.52
CA GLU A 164 -5.17 -4.03 -14.97
C GLU A 164 -3.69 -4.10 -15.39
N GLY A 165 -2.75 -3.79 -14.50
CA GLY A 165 -1.31 -3.82 -14.78
C GLY A 165 -0.63 -5.19 -14.65
N LEU A 166 -1.41 -6.28 -14.51
CA LEU A 166 -0.89 -7.64 -14.40
C LEU A 166 -0.81 -8.38 -15.75
N GLU A 167 -1.26 -7.75 -16.85
CA GLU A 167 -1.33 -8.37 -18.19
C GLU A 167 -0.39 -7.76 -19.26
N SER A 168 0.63 -6.98 -18.88
CA SER A 168 1.61 -6.42 -19.83
C SER A 168 3.04 -6.92 -19.63
#